data_AF-A0A970DK28-F1
#
_entry.id   AF-A0A970DK28-F1
#
_cell.length_a   1.000
_cell.length_b   1.000
_cell.length_c   1.000
_cell.angle_alpha   90.00
_cell.angle_beta   90.00
_cell.angle_gamma   90.00
#
_symmetry.space_group_name_H-M   'P 1'
#
loop_
_entity.id
_entity.type
_entity.pdbx_description
1 polymer ?
#
loop_
_entity_poly.entity_id
_entity_poly.type
_entity_poly.pdbx_seq_one_letter_code
_entity_poly.pdbx_strand_id
1 'polypeptide(L)'
;MKRIFIMIIFVIVLSVLGGCKLENRVIENENAIAFRFPAAYRQYLPYEEIPEFTLNFDGVIYTNIDASTENRIVFSKNDDFYLSEVIASLLAEYEGRTYFRVLATAKKTETKMNNLVPGKDGKLKHETVVLPVSGGEICDELAYIRLDNGLVLSLEYRRFNSDYFGTDKTYYAWPVTRPLNAVLHFPLLLREKDGGEKELLIVPLPDKVIYRLGVGEKVPLANILKKKDFLDVFYKTYTYPDHSMDPRAGEEFNLEENIKKVKDYYIDNHQGRHENEKFVFTYLGKNFFVTFHSEYFVIDYLS
;
A
#
# COMPACT_ATOMS: atom_id res chain seq x y z
N MET A 1 -9.73 12.27 55.72
CA MET A 1 -9.80 13.28 54.65
C MET A 1 -8.92 12.96 53.44
N LYS A 2 -7.60 12.67 53.58
CA LYS A 2 -6.71 12.34 52.44
C LYS A 2 -7.19 11.17 51.54
N ARG A 3 -7.75 10.09 52.12
CA ARG A 3 -8.23 8.92 51.35
C ARG A 3 -9.46 9.20 50.48
N ILE A 4 -10.37 10.05 50.95
CA ILE A 4 -11.58 10.44 50.20
C ILE A 4 -11.20 11.37 49.03
N PHE A 5 -10.24 12.27 49.25
CA PHE A 5 -9.75 13.19 48.23
C PHE A 5 -9.06 12.46 47.06
N ILE A 6 -8.27 11.42 47.36
CA ILE A 6 -7.62 10.57 46.34
C ILE A 6 -8.67 9.81 45.51
N MET A 7 -9.73 9.30 46.15
CA MET A 7 -10.78 8.55 45.47
C MET A 7 -11.60 9.44 44.52
N ILE A 8 -11.87 10.69 44.90
CA ILE A 8 -12.55 11.67 44.05
C ILE A 8 -11.68 12.05 42.84
N ILE A 9 -10.37 12.25 43.04
CA ILE A 9 -9.43 12.50 41.93
C ILE A 9 -9.40 11.30 40.97
N PHE A 10 -9.40 10.08 41.49
CA PHE A 10 -9.38 8.87 40.65
C PHE A 10 -10.67 8.73 39.81
N VAL A 11 -11.83 9.05 40.39
CA VAL A 11 -13.12 9.05 39.68
C VAL A 11 -13.18 10.17 38.63
N ILE A 12 -12.65 11.36 38.94
CA ILE A 12 -12.57 12.47 37.97
C ILE A 12 -11.60 12.13 36.83
N VAL A 13 -10.43 11.55 37.12
CA VAL A 13 -9.47 11.11 36.09
C VAL A 13 -10.07 10.00 35.22
N LEU A 14 -10.78 9.03 35.80
CA LEU A 14 -11.47 7.98 35.05
C LEU A 14 -12.65 8.50 34.19
N SER A 15 -13.36 9.53 34.64
CA SER A 15 -14.44 10.16 33.87
C SER A 15 -13.94 11.12 32.79
N VAL A 16 -12.80 11.78 33.02
CA VAL A 16 -12.11 12.60 31.99
C VAL A 16 -11.43 11.70 30.95
N LEU A 17 -10.85 10.56 31.35
CA LEU A 17 -10.27 9.57 30.41
C LEU A 17 -11.31 8.71 29.68
N GLY A 18 -12.47 8.45 30.31
CA GLY A 18 -13.57 7.69 29.69
C GLY A 18 -14.43 8.51 28.71
N GLY A 19 -14.31 9.85 28.74
CA GLY A 19 -15.08 10.78 27.92
C GLY A 19 -14.43 11.20 26.60
N CYS A 20 -13.12 10.97 26.43
CA CYS A 20 -12.47 11.13 25.13
C CYS A 20 -12.80 9.92 24.25
N LYS A 21 -13.98 9.93 23.63
CA LYS A 21 -14.11 9.28 22.32
C LYS A 21 -13.09 9.97 21.42
N LEU A 22 -11.91 9.38 21.28
CA LEU A 22 -11.00 9.64 20.16
C LEU A 22 -11.76 9.22 18.90
N GLU A 23 -12.70 10.07 18.46
CA GLU A 23 -13.29 9.90 17.15
C GLU A 23 -12.18 10.11 16.14
N ASN A 24 -11.97 9.11 15.28
CA ASN A 24 -11.08 9.26 14.14
C ASN A 24 -11.50 10.51 13.37
N ARG A 25 -10.58 11.49 13.32
CA ARG A 25 -10.77 12.70 12.52
C ARG A 25 -10.67 12.30 11.06
N VAL A 26 -11.65 12.71 10.28
CA VAL A 26 -11.72 12.39 8.86
C VAL A 26 -11.78 13.65 8.01
N ILE A 27 -11.26 13.56 6.79
CA ILE A 27 -11.49 14.55 5.73
C ILE A 27 -12.37 13.93 4.64
N GLU A 28 -13.15 14.79 4.00
CA GLU A 28 -13.92 14.48 2.80
C GLU A 28 -13.02 14.67 1.57
N ASN A 29 -13.00 13.66 0.70
CA ASN A 29 -12.36 13.73 -0.60
C ASN A 29 -13.44 13.60 -1.65
N GLU A 30 -13.66 14.67 -2.41
CA GLU A 30 -14.68 14.72 -3.45
C GLU A 30 -14.07 14.30 -4.79
N ASN A 31 -14.67 13.28 -5.40
CA ASN A 31 -14.37 12.70 -6.70
C ASN A 31 -12.95 12.11 -6.92
N ALA A 32 -11.98 12.46 -6.09
CA ALA A 32 -10.61 11.99 -6.26
C ALA A 32 -9.80 11.98 -4.96
N ILE A 33 -8.84 11.07 -4.88
CA ILE A 33 -7.79 11.04 -3.86
C ILE A 33 -6.44 10.93 -4.55
N ALA A 34 -5.55 11.91 -4.31
CA ALA A 34 -4.19 11.91 -4.84
C ALA A 34 -3.20 11.24 -3.88
N PHE A 35 -2.35 10.39 -4.44
CA PHE A 35 -1.20 9.76 -3.81
C PHE A 35 0.06 10.40 -4.36
N ARG A 36 0.86 10.99 -3.48
CA ARG A 36 2.01 11.81 -3.84
C ARG A 36 3.26 11.37 -3.11
N PHE A 37 4.40 11.72 -3.70
CA PHE A 37 5.67 11.59 -3.01
C PHE A 37 5.80 12.62 -1.89
N PRO A 38 6.12 12.20 -0.65
CA PRO A 38 6.14 13.10 0.50
C PRO A 38 7.03 14.32 0.33
N ALA A 39 6.49 15.51 0.60
CA ALA A 39 7.19 16.79 0.46
C ALA A 39 8.57 16.81 1.15
N ALA A 40 8.69 16.19 2.33
CA ALA A 40 9.93 16.14 3.12
C ALA A 40 11.13 15.50 2.39
N TYR A 41 10.86 14.64 1.40
CA TYR A 41 11.88 13.91 0.65
C TYR A 41 12.28 14.63 -0.64
N ARG A 42 11.46 15.57 -1.15
CA ARG A 42 11.60 16.14 -2.50
C ARG A 42 12.95 16.82 -2.76
N GLN A 43 13.53 17.47 -1.76
CA GLN A 43 14.86 18.12 -1.89
C GLN A 43 16.02 17.15 -2.17
N TYR A 44 15.82 15.85 -1.93
CA TYR A 44 16.84 14.82 -2.15
C TYR A 44 16.63 14.06 -3.47
N LEU A 45 15.59 14.40 -4.23
CA LEU A 45 15.30 13.76 -5.51
C LEU A 45 15.95 14.53 -6.66
N PRO A 46 16.61 13.85 -7.61
CA PRO A 46 17.21 14.49 -8.78
C PRO A 46 16.25 14.51 -9.99
N TYR A 47 14.94 14.64 -9.73
CA TYR A 47 13.88 14.59 -10.74
C TYR A 47 13.11 15.92 -10.78
N GLU A 48 12.79 16.39 -11.98
CA GLU A 48 11.92 17.57 -12.16
C GLU A 48 10.45 17.21 -11.91
N GLU A 49 10.02 16.06 -12.45
CA GLU A 49 8.68 15.51 -12.26
C GLU A 49 8.75 14.22 -11.45
N ILE A 50 7.89 14.12 -10.43
CA ILE A 50 7.80 12.95 -9.55
C ILE A 50 6.47 12.26 -9.84
N PRO A 51 6.46 10.94 -10.10
CA PRO A 51 5.22 10.22 -10.39
C PRO A 51 4.24 10.30 -9.22
N GLU A 52 2.99 10.59 -9.54
CA GLU A 52 1.84 10.61 -8.64
C GLU A 52 0.75 9.69 -9.19
N PHE A 53 -0.21 9.31 -8.35
CA PHE A 53 -1.39 8.56 -8.76
C PHE A 53 -2.65 9.20 -8.19
N THR A 54 -3.74 9.22 -8.95
CA THR A 54 -5.03 9.74 -8.49
C THR A 54 -6.08 8.65 -8.63
N LEU A 55 -6.65 8.23 -7.50
CA LEU A 55 -7.83 7.39 -7.47
C LEU A 55 -9.05 8.27 -7.73
N ASN A 56 -9.70 8.09 -8.88
CA ASN A 56 -10.93 8.80 -9.24
C ASN A 56 -12.17 7.96 -8.88
N PHE A 57 -13.25 8.63 -8.48
CA PHE A 57 -14.55 8.04 -8.14
C PHE A 57 -15.65 9.11 -8.24
N ASP A 58 -16.92 8.73 -8.12
CA ASP A 58 -18.04 9.67 -8.19
C ASP A 58 -18.68 9.89 -6.81
N GLY A 59 -18.49 11.07 -6.20
CA GLY A 59 -19.04 11.40 -4.88
C GLY A 59 -17.97 11.60 -3.82
N VAL A 60 -18.23 11.16 -2.58
CA VAL A 60 -17.37 11.49 -1.42
C VAL A 60 -16.83 10.23 -0.76
N ILE A 61 -15.50 10.20 -0.56
CA ILE A 61 -14.81 9.21 0.27
C ILE A 61 -14.11 9.91 1.43
N TYR A 62 -14.30 9.34 2.61
CA TYR A 62 -13.73 9.79 3.87
C TYR A 62 -12.42 9.05 4.18
N THR A 63 -11.40 9.80 4.60
CA THR A 63 -10.08 9.25 4.98
C THR A 63 -9.65 9.74 6.35
N ASN A 64 -8.89 8.93 7.08
CA ASN A 64 -8.41 9.26 8.43
C ASN A 64 -7.20 10.21 8.34
N ILE A 65 -7.34 11.42 8.88
CA ILE A 65 -6.28 12.45 8.85
C ILE A 65 -5.04 11.99 9.62
N ASP A 66 -5.25 11.34 10.76
CA ASP A 66 -4.19 11.01 11.71
C ASP A 66 -3.40 9.75 11.31
N ALA A 67 -3.97 8.94 10.40
CA ALA A 67 -3.37 7.69 9.96
C ALA A 67 -2.96 7.70 8.48
N SER A 68 -3.25 8.77 7.74
CA SER A 68 -2.88 8.92 6.33
C SER A 68 -1.63 9.80 6.18
N THR A 69 -0.84 9.49 5.16
CA THR A 69 0.27 10.31 4.66
C THR A 69 0.07 10.58 3.16
N GLU A 70 0.90 11.43 2.57
CA GLU A 70 0.80 11.77 1.15
C GLU A 70 0.80 10.55 0.21
N ASN A 71 1.50 9.47 0.56
CA ASN A 71 1.57 8.25 -0.24
C ASN A 71 0.73 7.08 0.32
N ARG A 72 0.09 7.24 1.48
CA ARG A 72 -0.68 6.18 2.15
C ARG A 72 -1.99 6.73 2.65
N ILE A 73 -3.10 6.18 2.16
CA ILE A 73 -4.44 6.62 2.51
C ILE A 73 -5.12 5.55 3.33
N VAL A 74 -5.51 5.90 4.56
CA VAL A 74 -6.34 5.07 5.41
C VAL A 74 -7.78 5.54 5.25
N PHE A 75 -8.60 4.73 4.60
CA PHE A 75 -10.02 5.01 4.50
C PHE A 75 -10.62 5.01 5.91
N SER A 76 -11.71 5.76 6.15
CA SER A 76 -12.41 5.71 7.44
C SER A 76 -13.80 6.30 7.31
N LYS A 77 -14.78 5.76 8.04
CA LYS A 77 -16.17 6.27 8.09
C LYS A 77 -16.93 6.31 6.75
N ASN A 78 -16.55 5.49 5.78
CA ASN A 78 -17.26 5.38 4.50
C ASN A 78 -18.55 4.56 4.60
N ASP A 79 -19.40 4.70 3.59
CA ASP A 79 -20.35 3.65 3.23
C ASP A 79 -19.57 2.47 2.62
N ASP A 80 -19.71 1.28 3.22
CA ASP A 80 -18.92 0.12 2.84
C ASP A 80 -19.30 -0.40 1.45
N PHE A 81 -20.57 -0.26 1.05
CA PHE A 81 -21.02 -0.71 -0.27
C PHE A 81 -20.47 0.21 -1.35
N TYR A 82 -20.57 1.52 -1.14
CA TYR A 82 -20.02 2.48 -2.08
C TYR A 82 -18.48 2.35 -2.20
N LEU A 83 -17.75 2.24 -1.08
CA LEU A 83 -16.31 2.00 -1.13
C LEU A 83 -15.96 0.67 -1.82
N SER A 84 -16.78 -0.38 -1.63
CA SER A 84 -16.63 -1.64 -2.35
C SER A 84 -16.73 -1.46 -3.87
N GLU A 85 -17.66 -0.62 -4.36
CA GLU A 85 -17.77 -0.31 -5.80
C GLU A 85 -16.56 0.46 -6.33
N VAL A 86 -16.02 1.41 -5.56
CA VAL A 86 -14.81 2.17 -5.92
C VAL A 86 -13.62 1.21 -6.06
N ILE A 87 -13.48 0.27 -5.12
CA ILE A 87 -12.43 -0.75 -5.17
C ILE A 87 -12.64 -1.69 -6.36
N ALA A 88 -13.87 -2.14 -6.60
CA ALA A 88 -14.19 -3.01 -7.73
C ALA A 88 -13.84 -2.35 -9.07
N SER A 89 -14.20 -1.07 -9.24
CA SER A 89 -13.91 -0.27 -10.43
C SER A 89 -12.40 -0.11 -10.64
N LEU A 90 -11.65 0.21 -9.57
CA LEU A 90 -10.20 0.29 -9.62
C LEU A 90 -9.57 -1.04 -10.05
N LEU A 91 -9.99 -2.16 -9.48
CA LEU A 91 -9.44 -3.48 -9.83
C LEU A 91 -9.77 -3.87 -11.28
N ALA A 92 -10.95 -3.50 -11.77
CA ALA A 92 -11.33 -3.74 -13.16
C ALA A 92 -10.53 -2.87 -14.16
N GLU A 93 -10.26 -1.60 -13.83
CA GLU A 93 -9.42 -0.70 -14.65
C GLU A 93 -8.00 -1.25 -14.87
N TYR A 94 -7.48 -1.97 -13.88
CA TYR A 94 -6.15 -2.58 -13.91
C TYR A 94 -6.21 -4.11 -14.03
N GLU A 95 -7.25 -4.65 -14.65
CA GLU A 95 -7.32 -6.07 -14.98
C GLU A 95 -6.10 -6.48 -15.84
N GLY A 96 -5.52 -7.64 -15.54
CA GLY A 96 -4.26 -8.10 -16.16
C GLY A 96 -2.99 -7.41 -15.68
N ARG A 97 -3.11 -6.35 -14.86
CA ARG A 97 -1.98 -5.63 -14.20
C ARG A 97 -2.08 -5.67 -12.67
N THR A 98 -3.01 -6.46 -12.15
CA THR A 98 -3.23 -6.62 -10.71
C THR A 98 -2.82 -8.02 -10.28
N TYR A 99 -1.95 -8.08 -9.28
CA TYR A 99 -1.61 -9.32 -8.59
C TYR A 99 -2.28 -9.38 -7.21
N PHE A 100 -2.80 -10.54 -6.84
CA PHE A 100 -3.48 -10.75 -5.56
C PHE A 100 -2.68 -11.69 -4.67
N ARG A 101 -2.51 -11.32 -3.41
CA ARG A 101 -1.95 -12.19 -2.37
C ARG A 101 -3.02 -12.45 -1.31
N VAL A 102 -3.45 -13.70 -1.19
CA VAL A 102 -4.31 -14.13 -0.08
C VAL A 102 -3.49 -14.14 1.20
N LEU A 103 -3.92 -13.37 2.20
CA LEU A 103 -3.29 -13.27 3.51
C LEU A 103 -3.89 -14.25 4.49
N ALA A 104 -5.21 -14.44 4.43
CA ALA A 104 -5.95 -15.39 5.26
C ALA A 104 -7.27 -15.77 4.60
N THR A 105 -7.74 -16.97 4.90
CA THR A 105 -9.06 -17.48 4.47
C THR A 105 -9.83 -17.97 5.69
N ALA A 106 -11.11 -17.64 5.74
CA ALA A 106 -12.01 -18.07 6.81
C ALA A 106 -13.32 -18.61 6.23
N LYS A 107 -13.83 -19.70 6.82
CA LYS A 107 -15.16 -20.22 6.50
C LYS A 107 -16.21 -19.54 7.35
N LYS A 108 -17.15 -18.82 6.73
CA LYS A 108 -18.26 -18.13 7.38
C LYS A 108 -19.48 -18.11 6.47
N THR A 109 -20.66 -18.27 7.06
CA THR A 109 -21.94 -18.20 6.34
C THR A 109 -22.48 -16.78 6.24
N GLU A 110 -21.99 -15.86 7.08
CA GLU A 110 -22.45 -14.48 7.13
C GLU A 110 -21.29 -13.51 7.43
N THR A 111 -21.46 -12.27 7.00
CA THR A 111 -20.54 -11.18 7.29
C THR A 111 -21.29 -9.85 7.41
N LYS A 112 -20.56 -8.76 7.66
CA LYS A 112 -21.13 -7.43 7.90
C LYS A 112 -20.51 -6.39 6.99
N MET A 113 -21.35 -5.49 6.50
CA MET A 113 -21.00 -4.22 5.87
C MET A 113 -21.85 -3.11 6.51
N ASN A 114 -21.42 -1.87 6.42
CA ASN A 114 -22.14 -0.72 6.98
C ASN A 114 -22.57 0.24 5.88
N ASN A 115 -23.85 0.63 5.91
CA ASN A 115 -24.33 1.79 5.15
C ASN A 115 -24.05 3.08 5.92
N LEU A 116 -23.80 4.17 5.20
CA LEU A 116 -23.72 5.51 5.79
C LEU A 116 -25.05 6.24 5.54
N VAL A 117 -25.87 6.38 6.58
CA VAL A 117 -27.23 6.93 6.46
C VAL A 117 -27.42 8.21 7.28
N PRO A 118 -28.31 9.14 6.86
CA PRO A 118 -28.67 10.30 7.67
C PRO A 118 -29.32 9.89 8.99
N GLY A 119 -28.72 10.30 10.10
CA GLY A 119 -29.30 10.16 11.43
C GLY A 119 -30.41 11.16 11.72
N LYS A 120 -31.23 10.88 12.73
CA LYS A 120 -32.32 11.77 13.21
C LYS A 120 -31.86 13.16 13.65
N ASP A 121 -30.57 13.31 13.96
CA ASP A 121 -29.89 14.54 14.35
C ASP A 121 -29.20 15.25 13.16
N GLY A 122 -29.46 14.81 11.93
CA GLY A 122 -28.85 15.33 10.71
C GLY A 122 -27.38 14.91 10.52
N LYS A 123 -26.81 14.12 11.43
CA LYS A 123 -25.45 13.58 11.32
C LYS A 123 -25.47 12.22 10.66
N LEU A 124 -24.50 11.94 9.80
CA LEU A 124 -24.33 10.62 9.19
C LEU A 124 -23.98 9.57 10.26
N LYS A 125 -24.57 8.38 10.14
CA LYS A 125 -24.39 7.25 11.06
C LYS A 125 -24.23 5.96 10.27
N HIS A 126 -23.44 5.04 10.82
CA HIS A 126 -23.32 3.69 10.27
C HIS A 126 -24.50 2.82 10.70
N GLU A 127 -25.15 2.20 9.72
CA GLU A 127 -26.10 1.13 9.92
C GLU A 127 -25.50 -0.19 9.44
N THR A 128 -25.33 -1.15 10.35
CA THR A 128 -24.74 -2.44 10.02
C THR A 128 -25.76 -3.34 9.33
N VAL A 129 -25.41 -3.83 8.14
CA VAL A 129 -26.12 -4.84 7.36
C VAL A 129 -25.39 -6.18 7.50
N VAL A 130 -26.15 -7.25 7.75
CA VAL A 130 -25.62 -8.63 7.75
C VAL A 130 -25.88 -9.24 6.38
N LEU A 131 -24.84 -9.73 5.72
CA LEU A 131 -24.91 -10.34 4.40
C LEU A 131 -24.63 -11.84 4.46
N PRO A 132 -25.40 -12.69 3.76
CA PRO A 132 -25.06 -14.10 3.54
C PRO A 132 -23.79 -14.19 2.68
N VAL A 133 -22.95 -15.19 2.93
CA VAL A 133 -21.72 -15.42 2.15
C VAL A 133 -21.92 -16.58 1.18
N SER A 134 -21.96 -16.28 -0.12
CA SER A 134 -22.01 -17.27 -1.20
C SER A 134 -20.76 -18.17 -1.13
N GLY A 135 -20.94 -19.49 -1.10
CA GLY A 135 -19.83 -20.45 -1.00
C GLY A 135 -19.17 -20.55 0.37
N GLY A 136 -19.56 -19.72 1.34
CA GLY A 136 -19.13 -19.80 2.72
C GLY A 136 -17.67 -19.42 2.98
N GLU A 137 -17.03 -18.68 2.08
CA GLU A 137 -15.61 -18.31 2.16
C GLU A 137 -15.40 -16.79 2.15
N ILE A 138 -14.51 -16.32 3.02
CA ILE A 138 -14.05 -14.94 3.09
C ILE A 138 -12.52 -14.94 3.06
N CYS A 139 -11.93 -14.09 2.21
CA CYS A 139 -10.49 -13.95 2.07
C CYS A 139 -10.05 -12.54 2.50
N ASP A 140 -9.08 -12.43 3.41
CA ASP A 140 -8.30 -11.21 3.54
C ASP A 140 -7.21 -11.24 2.46
N GLU A 141 -7.15 -10.20 1.64
CA GLU A 141 -6.36 -10.16 0.40
C GLU A 141 -5.63 -8.82 0.29
N LEU A 142 -4.44 -8.88 -0.31
CA LEU A 142 -3.64 -7.71 -0.66
C LEU A 142 -3.50 -7.68 -2.19
N ALA A 143 -4.09 -6.66 -2.81
CA ALA A 143 -3.90 -6.39 -4.22
C ALA A 143 -2.65 -5.52 -4.42
N TYR A 144 -1.86 -5.84 -5.45
CA TYR A 144 -0.76 -5.04 -5.97
C TYR A 144 -1.10 -4.66 -7.40
N ILE A 145 -1.33 -3.38 -7.64
CA ILE A 145 -1.77 -2.81 -8.91
C ILE A 145 -0.58 -2.10 -9.54
N ARG A 146 -0.10 -2.63 -10.67
CA ARG A 146 0.95 -1.98 -11.46
C ARG A 146 0.38 -0.82 -12.26
N LEU A 147 0.90 0.37 -12.00
CA LEU A 147 0.48 1.61 -12.64
C LEU A 147 1.32 1.91 -13.88
N ASP A 148 0.77 2.71 -14.80
CA ASP A 148 1.45 3.12 -16.04
C ASP A 148 2.71 3.95 -15.80
N ASN A 149 2.79 4.62 -14.65
CA ASN A 149 3.96 5.39 -14.24
C ASN A 149 5.09 4.52 -13.64
N GLY A 150 4.96 3.18 -13.65
CA GLY A 150 5.96 2.24 -13.13
C GLY A 150 5.95 2.00 -11.63
N LEU A 151 5.06 2.68 -10.89
CA LEU A 151 4.85 2.45 -9.47
C LEU A 151 3.80 1.35 -9.23
N VAL A 152 3.73 0.89 -7.98
CA VAL A 152 2.73 -0.07 -7.54
C VAL A 152 1.85 0.60 -6.48
N LEU A 153 0.54 0.52 -6.67
CA LEU A 153 -0.45 0.79 -5.63
C LEU A 153 -0.81 -0.52 -4.95
N SER A 154 -0.71 -0.60 -3.63
CA SER A 154 -1.26 -1.74 -2.88
C SER A 154 -2.55 -1.36 -2.16
N LEU A 155 -3.46 -2.33 -2.04
CA LEU A 155 -4.72 -2.19 -1.32
C LEU A 155 -5.03 -3.46 -0.54
N GLU A 156 -5.20 -3.33 0.78
CA GLU A 156 -5.56 -4.45 1.65
C GLU A 156 -7.06 -4.40 1.98
N TYR A 157 -7.77 -5.49 1.70
CA TYR A 157 -9.22 -5.61 1.93
C TYR A 157 -9.64 -7.05 2.25
N ARG A 158 -10.87 -7.19 2.72
CA ARG A 158 -11.57 -8.46 2.89
C ARG A 158 -12.52 -8.67 1.71
N ARG A 159 -12.35 -9.76 0.97
CA ARG A 159 -13.16 -10.16 -0.19
C ARG A 159 -14.10 -11.32 0.16
N PHE A 160 -15.33 -11.24 -0.31
CA PHE A 160 -16.32 -12.32 -0.22
C PHE A 160 -17.39 -12.15 -1.30
N ASN A 161 -18.08 -13.23 -1.65
CA ASN A 161 -19.24 -13.17 -2.55
C ASN A 161 -20.54 -13.19 -1.75
N SER A 162 -21.56 -12.47 -2.21
CA SER A 162 -22.90 -12.48 -1.62
C SER A 162 -23.96 -12.27 -2.70
N ASP A 163 -25.10 -12.92 -2.52
CA ASP A 163 -26.31 -12.77 -3.34
C ASP A 163 -27.38 -11.89 -2.67
N TYR A 164 -27.01 -11.09 -1.65
CA TYR A 164 -27.94 -10.28 -0.83
C TYR A 164 -28.93 -9.42 -1.64
N PHE A 165 -28.51 -8.87 -2.79
CA PHE A 165 -29.39 -8.10 -3.70
C PHE A 165 -29.94 -8.92 -4.87
N GLY A 166 -30.02 -10.24 -4.73
CA GLY A 166 -30.55 -11.17 -5.74
C GLY A 166 -29.60 -11.46 -6.91
N THR A 167 -28.37 -10.94 -6.88
CA THR A 167 -27.31 -11.24 -7.85
C THR A 167 -26.03 -11.55 -7.08
N ASP A 168 -25.38 -12.66 -7.40
CA ASP A 168 -24.09 -13.01 -6.78
C ASP A 168 -23.04 -11.97 -7.19
N LYS A 169 -22.49 -11.29 -6.19
CA LYS A 169 -21.54 -10.19 -6.37
C LYS A 169 -20.37 -10.31 -5.41
N THR A 170 -19.18 -9.97 -5.90
CA THR A 170 -17.97 -9.82 -5.09
C THR A 170 -17.99 -8.48 -4.35
N TYR A 171 -17.81 -8.53 -3.04
CA TYR A 171 -17.71 -7.36 -2.16
C TYR A 171 -16.30 -7.22 -1.58
N TYR A 172 -15.88 -5.97 -1.41
CA TYR A 172 -14.60 -5.56 -0.82
C TYR A 172 -14.87 -4.75 0.44
N ALA A 173 -14.44 -5.24 1.59
CA ALA A 173 -14.77 -4.68 2.89
C ALA A 173 -13.54 -4.55 3.80
N TRP A 174 -13.73 -3.96 4.97
CA TRP A 174 -12.70 -3.83 5.99
C TRP A 174 -12.16 -5.20 6.43
N PRO A 175 -10.82 -5.38 6.48
CA PRO A 175 -10.22 -6.48 7.22
C PRO A 175 -10.61 -6.40 8.70
N VAL A 176 -10.71 -7.55 9.37
CA VAL A 176 -11.16 -7.59 10.77
C VAL A 176 -10.13 -6.97 11.72
N THR A 177 -8.84 -7.13 11.41
CA THR A 177 -7.74 -6.78 12.32
C THR A 177 -6.89 -5.60 11.85
N ARG A 178 -7.19 -5.04 10.68
CA ARG A 178 -6.34 -4.03 10.02
C ARG A 178 -7.20 -2.98 9.32
N PRO A 179 -6.71 -1.73 9.22
CA PRO A 179 -7.42 -0.70 8.46
C PRO A 179 -7.41 -1.02 6.97
N LEU A 180 -8.53 -0.77 6.28
CA LEU A 180 -8.55 -0.72 4.82
C LEU A 180 -7.73 0.50 4.41
N ASN A 181 -6.62 0.25 3.71
CA ASN A 181 -5.70 1.31 3.31
C ASN A 181 -5.09 1.01 1.96
N ALA A 182 -4.77 2.09 1.24
CA ALA A 182 -4.06 2.08 -0.02
C ALA A 182 -2.68 2.71 0.15
N VAL A 183 -1.65 2.15 -0.47
CA VAL A 183 -0.28 2.67 -0.40
C VAL A 183 0.31 2.75 -1.81
N LEU A 184 0.70 3.95 -2.23
CA LEU A 184 1.55 4.13 -3.40
C LEU A 184 3.00 3.88 -2.98
N HIS A 185 3.59 2.83 -3.53
CA HIS A 185 4.93 2.39 -3.19
C HIS A 185 5.98 3.18 -3.98
N PHE A 186 6.90 3.79 -3.25
CA PHE A 186 8.11 4.41 -3.79
C PHE A 186 9.35 3.67 -3.26
N PRO A 187 9.79 2.59 -3.91
CA PRO A 187 11.08 1.98 -3.63
C PRO A 187 12.19 2.99 -3.91
N LEU A 188 13.16 3.07 -3.00
CA LEU A 188 14.22 4.07 -3.06
C LEU A 188 15.59 3.41 -3.08
N LEU A 189 16.51 4.01 -3.81
CA LEU A 189 17.94 3.76 -3.74
C LEU A 189 18.65 5.02 -3.23
N LEU A 190 19.49 4.88 -2.21
CA LEU A 190 20.33 5.96 -1.71
C LEU A 190 21.66 5.96 -2.49
N ARG A 191 22.04 7.12 -3.02
CA ARG A 191 23.34 7.35 -3.66
C ARG A 191 24.04 8.53 -2.99
N GLU A 192 25.36 8.45 -2.93
CA GLU A 192 26.22 9.58 -2.59
C GLU A 192 26.84 10.10 -3.90
N LYS A 193 26.68 11.40 -4.16
CA LYS A 193 27.30 12.11 -5.28
C LYS A 193 28.75 12.47 -4.96
N ASP A 194 29.47 12.90 -6.00
CA ASP A 194 30.77 13.54 -5.83
C ASP A 194 30.62 14.77 -4.91
N GLY A 195 31.41 14.80 -3.84
CA GLY A 195 31.31 15.83 -2.79
C GLY A 195 30.49 15.42 -1.55
N GLY A 196 29.98 14.19 -1.49
CA GLY A 196 29.35 13.63 -0.29
C GLY A 196 27.87 13.98 -0.10
N GLU A 197 27.26 14.68 -1.06
CA GLU A 197 25.82 14.96 -1.05
C GLU A 197 25.04 13.68 -1.35
N LYS A 198 23.97 13.43 -0.58
CA LYS A 198 23.11 12.26 -0.77
C LYS A 198 21.89 12.58 -1.61
N GLU A 199 21.59 11.69 -2.55
CA GLU A 199 20.38 11.71 -3.36
C GLU A 199 19.59 10.40 -3.22
N LEU A 200 18.29 10.50 -3.41
CA LEU A 200 17.36 9.38 -3.43
C LEU A 200 16.87 9.19 -4.86
N LEU A 201 16.96 7.96 -5.35
CA LEU A 201 16.47 7.57 -6.66
C LEU A 201 15.25 6.68 -6.48
N ILE A 202 14.18 6.94 -7.24
CA ILE A 202 12.99 6.09 -7.27
C ILE A 202 13.26 4.95 -8.25
N VAL A 203 12.98 3.73 -7.80
CA VAL A 203 13.24 2.51 -8.59
C VAL A 203 11.91 1.79 -8.87
N PRO A 204 11.54 1.56 -10.14
CA PRO A 204 10.37 0.76 -10.48
C PRO A 204 10.73 -0.72 -10.28
N LEU A 205 9.84 -1.45 -9.62
CA LEU A 205 10.06 -2.87 -9.31
C LEU A 205 8.93 -3.72 -9.91
N PRO A 206 9.25 -4.95 -10.36
CA PRO A 206 8.22 -5.91 -10.70
C PRO A 206 7.27 -6.20 -9.53
N ASP A 207 6.10 -6.75 -9.85
CA ASP A 207 5.12 -7.16 -8.85
C ASP A 207 5.73 -8.18 -7.87
N LYS A 208 5.24 -8.20 -6.61
CA LYS A 208 5.67 -9.09 -5.51
C LYS A 208 7.10 -8.89 -4.98
N VAL A 209 7.91 -8.05 -5.61
CA VAL A 209 9.28 -7.79 -5.16
C VAL A 209 9.28 -7.07 -3.81
N ILE A 210 10.01 -7.63 -2.84
CA ILE A 210 10.22 -7.00 -1.54
C ILE A 210 11.41 -6.06 -1.64
N TYR A 211 11.19 -4.80 -1.26
CA TYR A 211 12.24 -3.79 -1.11
C TYR A 211 12.45 -3.42 0.35
N ARG A 212 13.66 -2.94 0.67
CA ARG A 212 14.06 -2.62 2.06
C ARG A 212 14.08 -1.12 2.34
N LEU A 213 14.34 -0.32 1.31
CA LEU A 213 14.36 1.13 1.39
C LEU A 213 13.26 1.69 0.49
N GLY A 214 12.41 2.53 1.07
CA GLY A 214 11.36 3.22 0.35
C GLY A 214 10.66 4.21 1.26
N VAL A 215 9.70 4.95 0.72
CA VAL A 215 8.86 5.85 1.50
C VAL A 215 8.00 5.03 2.46
N GLY A 216 8.17 5.25 3.77
CA GLY A 216 7.37 4.59 4.80
C GLY A 216 7.69 5.06 6.21
N GLU A 217 6.85 4.66 7.17
CA GLU A 217 6.91 5.15 8.56
C GLU A 217 8.01 4.48 9.41
N LYS A 218 8.60 3.37 8.93
CA LYS A 218 9.49 2.53 9.75
C LYS A 218 10.87 3.16 10.01
N VAL A 219 11.39 3.94 9.05
CA VAL A 219 12.72 4.55 9.15
C VAL A 219 12.63 6.03 8.84
N PRO A 220 12.88 6.93 9.81
CA PRO A 220 12.89 8.36 9.56
C PRO A 220 13.89 8.75 8.47
N LEU A 221 13.51 9.67 7.57
CA LEU A 221 14.38 10.19 6.51
C LEU A 221 15.73 10.66 7.02
N ALA A 222 15.77 11.36 8.15
CA ALA A 222 17.02 11.81 8.77
C ALA A 222 17.99 10.65 9.08
N ASN A 223 17.48 9.46 9.41
CA ASN A 223 18.31 8.28 9.64
C ASN A 223 18.85 7.71 8.33
N ILE A 224 18.00 7.66 7.29
CA ILE A 224 18.39 7.23 5.94
C ILE A 224 19.57 8.09 5.45
N LEU A 225 19.47 9.40 5.63
CA LEU A 225 20.48 10.35 5.17
C LEU A 225 21.74 10.39 6.05
N LYS A 226 21.66 10.14 7.36
CA LYS A 226 22.84 10.26 8.24
C LYS A 226 23.68 8.98 8.32
N LYS A 227 23.05 7.81 8.36
CA LYS A 227 23.77 6.55 8.58
C LYS A 227 24.40 6.07 7.27
N LYS A 228 25.63 5.57 7.35
CA LYS A 228 26.34 5.00 6.19
C LYS A 228 25.78 3.64 5.77
N ASP A 229 25.20 2.90 6.72
CA ASP A 229 24.65 1.56 6.50
C ASP A 229 23.61 1.53 5.36
N PHE A 230 22.87 2.62 5.12
CA PHE A 230 21.88 2.69 4.03
C PHE A 230 22.48 2.76 2.63
N LEU A 231 23.80 2.93 2.50
CA LEU A 231 24.54 2.81 1.23
C LEU A 231 24.98 1.37 0.93
N ASP A 232 24.84 0.47 1.90
CA ASP A 232 25.21 -0.94 1.77
C ASP A 232 24.37 -1.65 0.70
N VAL A 233 24.98 -2.64 0.03
CA VAL A 233 24.34 -3.46 -1.01
C VAL A 233 23.04 -4.12 -0.53
N PHE A 234 22.93 -4.39 0.77
CA PHE A 234 21.72 -4.92 1.40
C PHE A 234 20.48 -4.06 1.11
N TYR A 235 20.60 -2.72 1.12
CA TYR A 235 19.47 -1.82 0.85
C TYR A 235 19.14 -1.67 -0.64
N LYS A 236 19.99 -2.22 -1.50
CA LYS A 236 19.81 -2.30 -2.96
C LYS A 236 19.45 -3.70 -3.43
N THR A 237 19.16 -4.60 -2.49
CA THR A 237 18.83 -6.01 -2.76
C THR A 237 17.32 -6.21 -2.76
N TYR A 238 16.84 -6.95 -3.77
CA TYR A 238 15.43 -7.19 -4.03
C TYR A 238 15.16 -8.69 -4.22
N THR A 239 14.04 -9.19 -3.70
CA THR A 239 13.63 -10.58 -3.93
C THR A 239 13.10 -10.77 -5.34
N TYR A 240 13.24 -11.96 -5.91
CA TYR A 240 12.52 -12.29 -7.14
C TYR A 240 10.99 -12.31 -6.91
N PRO A 241 10.18 -12.04 -7.96
CA PRO A 241 8.73 -11.98 -7.84
C PRO A 241 8.11 -13.23 -7.20
N ASP A 242 8.49 -14.42 -7.66
CA ASP A 242 7.91 -15.68 -7.16
C ASP A 242 8.74 -16.31 -6.04
N HIS A 243 9.70 -15.56 -5.48
CA HIS A 243 10.44 -16.02 -4.31
C HIS A 243 9.59 -15.88 -3.04
N SER A 244 8.91 -16.97 -2.67
CA SER A 244 8.21 -17.06 -1.39
C SER A 244 9.16 -17.44 -0.26
N MET A 245 9.15 -16.67 0.82
CA MET A 245 9.74 -17.09 2.11
C MET A 245 8.76 -17.92 2.97
N ASP A 246 7.54 -18.18 2.48
CA ASP A 246 6.57 -19.02 3.19
C ASP A 246 6.86 -20.50 2.87
N PRO A 247 7.22 -21.33 3.87
CA PRO A 247 7.49 -22.76 3.68
C PRO A 247 6.27 -23.58 3.23
N ARG A 248 5.08 -22.96 3.14
CA ARG A 248 3.84 -23.56 2.60
C ARG A 248 3.61 -23.24 1.13
N ALA A 249 4.38 -22.33 0.54
CA ALA A 249 4.32 -22.08 -0.90
C ALA A 249 5.01 -23.24 -1.62
N GLY A 250 4.21 -24.06 -2.32
CA GLY A 250 4.69 -25.24 -3.03
C GLY A 250 5.32 -24.96 -4.40
N GLU A 251 5.71 -23.71 -4.69
CA GLU A 251 6.33 -23.39 -5.98
C GLU A 251 7.84 -23.69 -5.94
N GLU A 252 8.29 -24.54 -6.85
CA GLU A 252 9.73 -24.73 -7.09
C GLU A 252 10.30 -23.41 -7.65
N PHE A 253 11.19 -22.77 -6.88
CA PHE A 253 11.88 -21.57 -7.31
C PHE A 253 12.76 -21.88 -8.53
N ASN A 254 12.33 -21.44 -9.72
CA ASN A 254 13.14 -21.50 -10.94
C ASN A 254 13.86 -20.15 -11.15
N LEU A 255 15.18 -20.16 -10.96
CA LEU A 255 16.01 -18.95 -11.09
C LEU A 255 15.96 -18.34 -12.50
N GLU A 256 16.07 -19.16 -13.55
CA GLU A 256 16.10 -18.66 -14.94
C GLU A 256 14.77 -18.01 -15.32
N GLU A 257 13.66 -18.63 -14.93
CA GLU A 257 12.33 -18.07 -15.16
C GLU A 257 12.12 -16.76 -14.38
N ASN A 258 12.59 -16.68 -13.14
CA ASN A 258 12.50 -15.47 -12.34
C ASN A 258 13.39 -14.34 -12.88
N ILE A 259 14.61 -14.63 -13.33
CA ILE A 259 15.46 -13.67 -14.04
C ILE A 259 14.74 -13.18 -15.29
N LYS A 260 14.14 -14.09 -16.07
CA LYS A 260 13.38 -13.73 -17.27
C LYS A 260 12.21 -12.79 -16.93
N LYS A 261 11.42 -13.09 -15.90
CA LYS A 261 10.32 -12.22 -15.44
C LYS A 261 10.80 -10.81 -15.09
N VAL A 262 11.93 -10.69 -14.40
CA VAL A 262 12.53 -9.38 -14.08
C VAL A 262 13.00 -8.67 -15.35
N LYS A 263 13.65 -9.36 -16.29
CA LYS A 263 14.08 -8.78 -17.56
C LYS A 263 12.90 -8.32 -18.41
N ASP A 264 11.90 -9.19 -18.62
CA ASP A 264 10.70 -8.90 -19.39
C ASP A 264 9.99 -7.66 -18.83
N TYR A 265 9.83 -7.58 -17.50
CA TYR A 265 9.27 -6.39 -16.86
C TYR A 265 9.98 -5.09 -17.27
N TYR A 266 11.32 -5.08 -17.23
CA TYR A 266 12.08 -3.89 -17.61
C TYR A 266 12.09 -3.65 -19.12
N ILE A 267 12.13 -4.70 -19.95
CA ILE A 267 12.05 -4.59 -21.41
C ILE A 267 10.72 -3.96 -21.82
N ASP A 268 9.61 -4.48 -21.28
CA ASP A 268 8.27 -4.12 -21.70
C ASP A 268 7.85 -2.73 -21.21
N ASN A 269 8.38 -2.27 -20.06
CA ASN A 269 7.87 -1.07 -19.38
C ASN A 269 8.91 0.05 -19.19
N HIS A 270 10.22 -0.27 -19.23
CA HIS A 270 11.28 0.66 -18.79
C HIS A 270 12.51 0.66 -19.71
N GLN A 271 12.32 0.41 -21.00
CA GLN A 271 13.38 0.41 -22.02
C GLN A 271 14.57 -0.52 -21.67
N GLY A 272 14.24 -1.66 -21.04
CA GLY A 272 15.19 -2.66 -20.63
C GLY A 272 15.96 -3.24 -21.82
N ARG A 273 17.29 -3.33 -21.69
CA ARG A 273 18.18 -3.76 -22.78
C ARG A 273 19.51 -4.26 -22.23
N HIS A 274 20.24 -4.99 -23.07
CA HIS A 274 21.63 -5.33 -22.78
C HIS A 274 22.56 -4.23 -23.33
N GLU A 275 23.39 -3.65 -22.46
CA GLU A 275 24.46 -2.73 -22.82
C GLU A 275 25.77 -3.27 -22.25
N ASN A 276 26.73 -3.56 -23.14
CA ASN A 276 27.95 -4.29 -22.79
C ASN A 276 27.62 -5.62 -22.08
N GLU A 277 28.21 -5.88 -20.92
CA GLU A 277 27.96 -7.08 -20.10
C GLU A 277 26.83 -6.90 -19.07
N LYS A 278 26.11 -5.76 -19.09
CA LYS A 278 25.08 -5.43 -18.09
C LYS A 278 23.68 -5.40 -18.70
N PHE A 279 22.70 -5.80 -17.91
CA PHE A 279 21.30 -5.55 -18.22
C PHE A 279 20.91 -4.21 -17.60
N VAL A 280 20.44 -3.28 -18.41
CA VAL A 280 20.15 -1.89 -18.03
C VAL A 280 18.70 -1.54 -18.31
N PHE A 281 18.15 -0.57 -17.58
CA PHE A 281 16.83 0.00 -17.83
C PHE A 281 16.83 1.50 -17.52
N THR A 282 15.85 2.22 -18.05
CA THR A 282 15.74 3.67 -17.91
C THR A 282 14.41 4.03 -17.24
N TYR A 283 14.47 4.82 -16.17
CA TYR A 283 13.28 5.30 -15.47
C TYR A 283 13.49 6.74 -14.98
N LEU A 284 12.48 7.60 -15.20
CA LEU A 284 12.54 9.03 -14.88
C LEU A 284 13.82 9.72 -15.39
N GLY A 285 14.24 9.38 -16.62
CA GLY A 285 15.44 9.94 -17.26
C GLY A 285 16.77 9.48 -16.64
N LYS A 286 16.76 8.47 -15.76
CA LYS A 286 17.96 7.89 -15.13
C LYS A 286 18.17 6.46 -15.60
N ASN A 287 19.42 6.07 -15.80
CA ASN A 287 19.80 4.71 -16.17
C ASN A 287 20.20 3.92 -14.94
N PHE A 288 19.76 2.67 -14.90
CA PHE A 288 20.07 1.71 -13.86
C PHE A 288 20.59 0.42 -14.49
N PHE A 289 21.32 -0.37 -13.72
CA PHE A 289 21.70 -1.71 -14.12
C PHE A 289 21.31 -2.74 -13.07
N VAL A 290 21.02 -3.95 -13.53
CA VAL A 290 20.59 -5.08 -12.71
C VAL A 290 21.70 -6.13 -12.65
N THR A 291 22.05 -6.56 -11.45
CA THR A 291 22.93 -7.72 -11.22
C THR A 291 22.10 -8.86 -10.64
N PHE A 292 22.07 -9.99 -11.34
CA PHE A 292 21.28 -11.15 -10.95
C PHE A 292 22.11 -12.11 -10.09
N HIS A 293 21.58 -12.51 -8.93
CA HIS A 293 22.16 -13.51 -8.04
C HIS A 293 21.20 -14.70 -7.88
N SER A 294 21.64 -15.74 -7.17
CA SER A 294 20.89 -16.99 -7.03
C SER A 294 19.55 -16.85 -6.30
N GLU A 295 19.44 -15.92 -5.36
CA GLU A 295 18.24 -15.77 -4.50
C GLU A 295 17.61 -14.36 -4.59
N TYR A 296 18.34 -13.42 -5.19
CA TYR A 296 17.97 -12.02 -5.25
C TYR A 296 18.57 -11.35 -6.47
N PHE A 297 18.20 -10.11 -6.72
CA PHE A 297 18.89 -9.23 -7.64
C PHE A 297 19.19 -7.89 -6.99
N VAL A 298 20.19 -7.21 -7.53
CA VAL A 298 20.62 -5.88 -7.08
C VAL A 298 20.37 -4.89 -8.21
N ILE A 299 19.84 -3.72 -7.86
CA ILE A 299 19.75 -2.58 -8.77
C ILE A 299 20.72 -1.52 -8.31
N ASP A 300 21.50 -1.00 -9.24
CA ASP A 300 22.41 0.12 -9.02
C ASP A 300 22.23 1.20 -10.09
N TYR A 301 22.59 2.42 -9.73
CA TYR A 301 22.58 3.55 -10.64
C TYR A 301 23.76 3.48 -11.61
N LEU A 302 23.49 3.71 -12.90
CA LEU A 302 24.51 3.84 -13.93
C LEU A 302 24.86 5.32 -14.07
N SER A 303 26.04 5.71 -13.57
CA SER A 303 26.57 7.08 -13.59
C SER A 303 26.80 7.61 -15.00
#